data_AF-A0A436WD01-F1
#
_entry.id   AF-A0A436WD01-F1
#
_cell.length_a   1.000
_cell.length_b   1.000
_cell.length_c   1.000
_cell.angle_alpha   90.00
_cell.angle_beta   90.00
_cell.angle_gamma   90.00
#
_symmetry.space_group_name_H-M   'P 1'
#
loop_
_entity.id
_entity.type
_entity.pdbx_description
1 polymer ?
#
loop_
_entity_poly.entity_id
_entity_poly.type
_entity_poly.pdbx_seq_one_letter_code
_entity_poly.pdbx_strand_id
1 'polypeptide(L)'
;NIFVSGGQPDRASIVRQLRLWLGKRQGRRNSEWAYWRIVPEVFVEEMLPLAGGEIATEIKVQVCSGVVCHVRAEDKKALKSRLFDPDGNPLAGRDIDYPREDQALPVTARLVELTRQAALIAPRIAGDLDYVRVDFLVTRERLYAGEITVYSAGGYATWSNPAIMADIERRWRLDQSDYLRKQHSGLARLYAGALRSKCLRAHGSPKPVPVAEIHPRLGMPDPREP
;
A
#
# COMPACT_ATOMS: atom_id res chain seq x y z
N ASN A 1 -19.41 2.81 3.25
CA ASN A 1 -19.21 2.75 4.71
C ASN A 1 -20.49 3.15 5.42
N ILE A 2 -20.70 2.69 6.65
CA ILE A 2 -21.76 3.17 7.55
C ILE A 2 -21.06 3.93 8.67
N PHE A 3 -21.48 5.16 8.93
CA PHE A 3 -20.95 5.94 10.04
C PHE A 3 -21.97 5.93 11.17
N VAL A 4 -21.52 5.51 12.35
CA VAL A 4 -22.38 5.39 13.53
C VAL A 4 -22.01 6.49 14.52
N SER A 5 -22.98 7.33 14.88
CA SER A 5 -22.82 8.39 15.88
C SER A 5 -24.14 8.61 16.62
N GLY A 6 -24.07 8.84 17.93
CA GLY A 6 -25.27 9.06 18.76
C GLY A 6 -26.31 7.95 18.68
N GLY A 7 -25.88 6.69 18.44
CA GLY A 7 -26.76 5.54 18.27
C GLY A 7 -27.47 5.45 16.91
N GLN A 8 -27.11 6.31 15.94
CA GLN A 8 -27.66 6.30 14.59
C GLN A 8 -26.59 5.94 13.53
N PRO A 9 -26.94 5.21 12.46
CA PRO A 9 -28.21 4.50 12.27
C PRO A 9 -28.39 3.37 13.28
N ASP A 10 -29.64 2.98 13.54
CA ASP A 10 -29.96 1.91 14.48
C ASP A 10 -29.39 0.56 14.02
N ARG A 11 -29.21 -0.36 14.98
CA ARG A 11 -28.62 -1.68 14.73
C ARG A 11 -29.35 -2.48 13.65
N ALA A 12 -30.69 -2.43 13.59
CA ALA A 12 -31.44 -3.20 12.59
C ALA A 12 -31.19 -2.67 11.18
N SER A 13 -31.11 -1.34 11.02
CA SER A 13 -30.73 -0.71 9.76
C SER A 13 -29.30 -1.06 9.33
N ILE A 14 -28.35 -1.07 10.27
CA ILE A 14 -26.97 -1.51 10.03
C ILE A 14 -26.96 -2.96 9.54
N VAL A 15 -27.58 -3.89 10.28
CA VAL A 15 -27.59 -5.32 9.93
C VAL A 15 -28.25 -5.56 8.57
N ARG A 16 -29.35 -4.87 8.25
CA ARG A 16 -30.02 -4.96 6.95
C ARG A 16 -29.07 -4.58 5.81
N GLN A 17 -28.36 -3.47 5.96
CA GLN A 17 -27.41 -3.00 4.95
C GLN A 17 -26.21 -3.93 4.80
N LEU A 18 -25.66 -4.43 5.91
CA LEU A 18 -24.52 -5.35 5.91
C LEU A 18 -24.85 -6.68 5.23
N ARG A 19 -26.05 -7.24 5.44
CA ARG A 19 -26.49 -8.46 4.73
C ARG A 19 -26.43 -8.30 3.20
N LEU A 20 -26.85 -7.13 2.69
CA LEU A 20 -26.77 -6.83 1.26
C LEU A 20 -25.32 -6.71 0.77
N TRP A 21 -24.41 -6.19 1.59
CA TRP A 21 -22.99 -6.04 1.24
C TRP A 21 -22.25 -7.38 1.28
N LEU A 22 -22.49 -8.21 2.29
CA LEU A 22 -21.88 -9.54 2.44
C LEU A 22 -22.29 -10.50 1.31
N GLY A 23 -23.47 -10.28 0.70
CA GLY A 23 -23.91 -11.00 -0.49
C GLY A 23 -23.14 -10.65 -1.77
N LYS A 24 -22.37 -9.55 -1.79
CA LYS A 24 -21.60 -9.11 -2.96
C LYS A 24 -20.17 -9.60 -2.89
N ARG A 25 -19.63 -10.07 -4.02
CA ARG A 25 -18.22 -10.42 -4.19
C ARG A 25 -17.53 -9.36 -5.04
N GLN A 26 -17.11 -8.26 -4.43
CA GLN A 26 -16.57 -7.08 -5.13
C GLN A 26 -15.41 -7.44 -6.07
N GLY A 27 -14.48 -8.28 -5.62
CA GLY A 27 -13.35 -8.69 -6.45
C GLY A 27 -13.74 -9.34 -7.79
N ARG A 28 -14.88 -10.05 -7.84
CA ARG A 28 -15.39 -10.64 -9.10
C ARG A 28 -15.95 -9.61 -10.06
N ARG A 29 -16.61 -8.57 -9.54
CA ARG A 29 -17.22 -7.51 -10.35
C ARG A 29 -16.16 -6.65 -11.03
N ASN A 30 -15.03 -6.43 -10.36
CA ASN A 30 -13.95 -5.57 -10.83
C ASN A 30 -12.80 -6.34 -11.48
N SER A 31 -12.93 -7.64 -11.71
CA SER A 31 -11.85 -8.52 -12.21
C SER A 31 -10.57 -8.50 -11.34
N GLU A 32 -10.75 -8.18 -10.07
CA GLU A 32 -9.75 -8.10 -9.00
C GLU A 32 -9.51 -9.50 -8.42
N TRP A 33 -8.88 -10.35 -9.22
CA TRP A 33 -8.75 -11.79 -8.97
C TRP A 33 -8.02 -12.16 -7.69
N ALA A 34 -7.07 -11.31 -7.23
CA ALA A 34 -6.35 -11.54 -5.99
C ALA A 34 -7.30 -11.55 -4.77
N TYR A 35 -8.44 -10.87 -4.87
CA TYR A 35 -9.43 -10.77 -3.79
C TYR A 35 -10.57 -11.79 -3.92
N TRP A 36 -10.61 -12.63 -4.95
CA TRP A 36 -11.74 -13.56 -5.18
C TRP A 36 -11.94 -14.57 -4.05
N ARG A 37 -10.87 -14.93 -3.35
CA ARG A 37 -10.89 -15.94 -2.28
C ARG A 37 -11.10 -15.34 -0.89
N ILE A 38 -11.17 -14.01 -0.76
CA ILE A 38 -11.42 -13.35 0.51
C ILE A 38 -12.87 -13.64 0.94
N VAL A 39 -13.03 -14.14 2.16
CA VAL A 39 -14.35 -14.34 2.78
C VAL A 39 -14.89 -12.96 3.17
N PRO A 40 -16.08 -12.54 2.70
CA PRO A 40 -16.61 -11.25 3.10
C PRO A 40 -16.98 -11.22 4.56
N GLU A 41 -16.45 -10.23 5.25
CA GLU A 41 -16.65 -9.99 6.67
C GLU A 41 -16.96 -8.52 6.92
N VAL A 42 -17.41 -8.21 8.13
CA VAL A 42 -17.68 -6.84 8.56
C VAL A 42 -16.55 -6.40 9.47
N PHE A 43 -15.83 -5.37 9.05
CA PHE A 43 -14.86 -4.69 9.89
C PHE A 43 -15.49 -3.45 10.52
N VAL A 44 -15.33 -3.30 11.84
CA VAL A 44 -15.84 -2.16 12.60
C VAL A 44 -14.64 -1.54 13.30
N GLU A 45 -14.42 -0.26 13.04
CA GLU A 45 -13.31 0.51 13.58
C GLU A 45 -13.79 1.84 14.13
N GLU A 46 -13.00 2.42 15.02
CA GLU A 46 -13.20 3.76 15.50
C GLU A 46 -12.99 4.79 14.37
N MET A 47 -13.87 5.79 14.29
CA MET A 47 -13.69 6.89 13.37
C MET A 47 -12.56 7.81 13.85
N LEU A 48 -11.48 7.87 13.10
CA LEU A 48 -10.34 8.72 13.42
C LEU A 48 -10.57 10.19 13.02
N PRO A 49 -10.10 11.17 13.82
CA PRO A 49 -10.11 12.58 13.46
C PRO A 49 -8.98 12.90 12.47
N LEU A 50 -9.22 12.61 11.17
CA LEU A 50 -8.24 12.81 10.11
C LEU A 50 -7.82 14.29 9.97
N ALA A 51 -6.54 14.53 9.67
CA ALA A 51 -5.94 15.85 9.55
C ALA A 51 -6.14 16.52 8.16
N GLY A 52 -7.22 16.16 7.46
CA GLY A 52 -7.56 16.74 6.16
C GLY A 52 -7.88 18.23 6.27
N GLY A 53 -7.39 19.01 5.29
CA GLY A 53 -7.39 20.46 5.25
C GLY A 53 -6.18 21.12 5.93
N GLU A 54 -5.38 20.36 6.67
CA GLU A 54 -4.22 20.86 7.41
C GLU A 54 -2.91 20.17 7.01
N ILE A 55 -2.92 18.83 6.89
CA ILE A 55 -1.73 18.03 6.58
C ILE A 55 -2.00 17.14 5.37
N ALA A 56 -2.75 16.07 5.59
CA ALA A 56 -3.15 15.04 4.65
C ALA A 56 -4.26 14.22 5.33
N THR A 57 -5.07 13.53 4.56
CA THR A 57 -5.95 12.48 5.10
C THR A 57 -5.25 11.14 5.12
N GLU A 58 -4.41 10.85 4.11
CA GLU A 58 -3.78 9.55 3.93
C GLU A 58 -2.37 9.69 3.36
N ILE A 59 -1.49 8.73 3.71
CA ILE A 59 -0.17 8.55 3.12
C ILE A 59 -0.07 7.10 2.65
N LYS A 60 0.15 6.90 1.34
CA LYS A 60 0.22 5.59 0.68
C LYS A 60 1.65 5.32 0.26
N VAL A 61 2.23 4.23 0.75
CA VAL A 61 3.63 3.87 0.50
C VAL A 61 3.67 2.65 -0.42
N GLN A 62 4.36 2.79 -1.55
CA GLN A 62 4.55 1.70 -2.50
C GLN A 62 5.83 0.96 -2.16
N VAL A 63 5.73 -0.34 -1.88
CA VAL A 63 6.86 -1.19 -1.46
C VAL A 63 7.01 -2.33 -2.46
N CYS A 64 8.19 -2.46 -3.05
CA CYS A 64 8.58 -3.60 -3.87
C CYS A 64 9.71 -4.36 -3.18
N SER A 65 9.51 -5.65 -2.89
CA SER A 65 10.55 -6.53 -2.35
C SER A 65 11.27 -5.94 -1.13
N GLY A 66 10.49 -5.38 -0.20
CA GLY A 66 10.98 -4.71 1.01
C GLY A 66 11.53 -3.30 0.82
N VAL A 67 11.55 -2.75 -0.41
CA VAL A 67 12.09 -1.42 -0.69
C VAL A 67 10.98 -0.45 -1.06
N VAL A 68 10.99 0.74 -0.44
CA VAL A 68 10.06 1.82 -0.80
C VAL A 68 10.42 2.38 -2.17
N CYS A 69 9.47 2.34 -3.10
CA CYS A 69 9.58 2.96 -4.42
C CYS A 69 9.30 4.46 -4.34
N HIS A 70 8.13 4.80 -3.78
CA HIS A 70 7.71 6.18 -3.56
C HIS A 70 6.58 6.24 -2.54
N VAL A 71 6.25 7.46 -2.11
CA VAL A 71 5.16 7.76 -1.20
C VAL A 71 4.20 8.73 -1.88
N ARG A 72 2.89 8.48 -1.79
CA ARG A 72 1.82 9.39 -2.20
C ARG A 72 1.12 9.89 -0.94
N ALA A 73 1.25 11.17 -0.64
CA ALA A 73 0.41 11.81 0.35
C ALA A 73 -0.81 12.43 -0.32
N GLU A 74 -1.98 12.28 0.27
CA GLU A 74 -3.21 12.84 -0.25
C GLU A 74 -4.09 13.42 0.85
N ASP A 75 -4.78 14.48 0.48
CA ASP A 75 -5.82 15.11 1.25
C ASP A 75 -7.13 15.04 0.46
N LYS A 76 -7.96 14.05 0.80
CA LYS A 76 -9.26 13.84 0.16
C LYS A 76 -10.23 14.98 0.45
N LYS A 77 -10.05 15.71 1.56
CA LYS A 77 -10.91 16.85 1.90
C LYS A 77 -10.54 18.07 1.05
N ALA A 78 -9.25 18.33 0.89
CA ALA A 78 -8.76 19.44 0.05
C ALA A 78 -8.68 19.08 -1.44
N LEU A 79 -8.88 17.80 -1.80
CA LEU A 79 -8.72 17.25 -3.15
C LEU A 79 -7.32 17.49 -3.71
N LYS A 80 -6.31 17.21 -2.88
CA LYS A 80 -4.89 17.43 -3.20
C LYS A 80 -4.05 16.19 -2.99
N SER A 81 -2.96 16.06 -3.73
CA SER A 81 -1.95 15.03 -3.48
C SER A 81 -0.54 15.52 -3.80
N ARG A 82 0.47 14.80 -3.33
CA ARG A 82 1.86 14.97 -3.75
C ARG A 82 2.63 13.67 -3.61
N LEU A 83 3.57 13.47 -4.52
CA LEU A 83 4.47 12.33 -4.54
C LEU A 83 5.79 12.72 -3.89
N PHE A 84 6.37 11.79 -3.16
CA PHE A 84 7.62 11.94 -2.44
C PHE A 84 8.50 10.70 -2.61
N ASP A 85 9.81 10.90 -2.50
CA ASP A 85 10.74 9.82 -2.25
C ASP A 85 10.67 9.37 -0.76
N PRO A 86 11.36 8.29 -0.37
CA PRO A 86 11.37 7.83 1.02
C PRO A 86 11.93 8.84 2.02
N ASP A 87 12.79 9.76 1.56
CA ASP A 87 13.39 10.83 2.34
C ASP A 87 12.50 12.07 2.43
N GLY A 88 11.26 12.00 1.92
CA GLY A 88 10.28 13.08 1.98
C GLY A 88 10.59 14.24 1.04
N ASN A 89 11.46 14.06 0.04
CA ASN A 89 11.66 15.06 -1.02
C ASN A 89 10.55 14.91 -2.07
N PRO A 90 9.94 16.01 -2.54
CA PRO A 90 8.93 15.95 -3.59
C PRO A 90 9.47 15.32 -4.87
N LEU A 91 8.71 14.40 -5.44
CA LEU A 91 8.99 13.84 -6.76
C LEU A 91 8.25 14.63 -7.84
N ALA A 92 8.86 14.72 -9.02
CA ALA A 92 8.19 15.20 -10.22
C ALA A 92 7.09 14.20 -10.64
N GLY A 93 5.98 14.73 -11.14
CA GLY A 93 4.82 13.95 -11.56
C GLY A 93 3.63 14.13 -10.64
N ARG A 94 2.49 13.64 -11.12
CA ARG A 94 1.17 13.77 -10.51
C ARG A 94 0.46 12.43 -10.57
N ASP A 95 -0.47 12.28 -9.64
CA ASP A 95 -1.40 11.17 -9.60
C ASP A 95 -2.56 11.39 -10.58
N ILE A 96 -3.11 10.32 -11.14
CA ILE A 96 -4.23 10.42 -12.09
C ILE A 96 -5.52 11.00 -11.47
N ASP A 97 -5.73 10.82 -10.17
CA ASP A 97 -6.87 11.39 -9.45
C ASP A 97 -6.71 12.90 -9.23
N TYR A 98 -5.46 13.39 -9.23
CA TYR A 98 -5.10 14.78 -8.95
C TYR A 98 -4.04 15.32 -9.93
N PRO A 99 -4.33 15.36 -11.24
CA PRO A 99 -3.32 15.55 -12.29
C PRO A 99 -2.85 17.00 -12.45
N ARG A 100 -3.55 17.97 -11.84
CA ARG A 100 -3.26 19.40 -12.01
C ARG A 100 -2.32 19.94 -10.92
N GLU A 101 -1.62 21.01 -11.24
CA GLU A 101 -0.69 21.68 -10.31
C GLU A 101 -1.40 22.38 -9.15
N ASP A 102 -2.60 22.93 -9.36
CA ASP A 102 -3.43 23.52 -8.28
C ASP A 102 -3.91 22.47 -7.25
N GLN A 103 -3.87 21.19 -7.64
CA GLN A 103 -4.14 20.04 -6.77
C GLN A 103 -2.89 19.52 -6.05
N ALA A 104 -1.75 20.22 -6.15
CA ALA A 104 -0.55 19.81 -5.46
C ALA A 104 -0.66 20.13 -3.95
N LEU A 105 -0.54 19.09 -3.13
CA LEU A 105 -0.55 19.21 -1.67
C LEU A 105 0.65 20.06 -1.22
N PRO A 106 0.49 21.09 -0.36
CA PRO A 106 1.61 21.89 0.11
C PRO A 106 2.65 21.06 0.87
N VAL A 107 3.93 21.32 0.64
CA VAL A 107 5.02 20.63 1.36
C VAL A 107 5.29 21.38 2.65
N THR A 108 4.84 20.82 3.76
CA THR A 108 5.11 21.34 5.11
C THR A 108 6.10 20.44 5.83
N ALA A 109 6.81 20.97 6.84
CA ALA A 109 7.74 20.18 7.64
C ALA A 109 7.06 18.96 8.28
N ARG A 110 5.80 19.13 8.76
CA ARG A 110 5.03 18.05 9.35
C ARG A 110 4.65 16.96 8.33
N LEU A 111 4.28 17.35 7.11
CA LEU A 111 3.99 16.38 6.05
C LEU A 111 5.25 15.57 5.68
N VAL A 112 6.41 16.23 5.58
CA VAL A 112 7.69 15.56 5.30
C VAL A 112 8.05 14.57 6.41
N GLU A 113 7.89 14.96 7.68
CA GLU A 113 8.13 14.10 8.83
C GLU A 113 7.27 12.83 8.78
N LEU A 114 5.95 12.99 8.58
CA LEU A 114 5.03 11.86 8.49
C LEU A 114 5.28 10.98 7.26
N THR A 115 5.70 11.58 6.14
CA THR A 115 6.10 10.85 4.93
C THR A 115 7.28 9.93 5.20
N ARG A 116 8.33 10.45 5.85
CA ARG A 116 9.49 9.65 6.28
C ARG A 116 9.11 8.56 7.27
N GLN A 117 8.25 8.88 8.23
CA GLN A 117 7.75 7.90 9.21
C GLN A 117 7.00 6.76 8.53
N ALA A 118 6.10 7.06 7.59
CA ALA A 118 5.38 6.07 6.80
C ALA A 118 6.34 5.20 5.97
N ALA A 119 7.31 5.83 5.29
CA ALA A 119 8.33 5.12 4.51
C ALA A 119 9.20 4.18 5.36
N LEU A 120 9.49 4.56 6.61
CA LEU A 120 10.25 3.72 7.55
C LEU A 120 9.44 2.52 8.06
N ILE A 121 8.12 2.66 8.22
CA ILE A 121 7.24 1.62 8.79
C ILE A 121 6.77 0.64 7.71
N ALA A 122 6.44 1.13 6.51
CA ALA A 122 5.79 0.34 5.46
C ALA A 122 6.54 -0.96 5.08
N PRO A 123 7.89 -1.00 4.96
CA PRO A 123 8.60 -2.25 4.67
C PRO A 123 8.38 -3.35 5.72
N ARG A 124 8.22 -2.98 7.00
CA ARG A 124 7.94 -3.95 8.08
C ARG A 124 6.53 -4.53 7.96
N ILE A 125 5.56 -3.70 7.57
CA ILE A 125 4.19 -4.14 7.32
C ILE A 125 4.13 -5.02 6.06
N ALA A 126 4.91 -4.67 5.04
CA ALA A 126 4.98 -5.43 3.78
C ALA A 126 5.53 -6.86 3.97
N GLY A 127 6.44 -7.06 4.92
CA GLY A 127 7.03 -8.38 5.19
C GLY A 127 7.77 -8.92 3.97
N ASP A 128 7.43 -10.14 3.55
CA ASP A 128 8.07 -10.83 2.43
C ASP A 128 7.25 -10.79 1.12
N LEU A 129 6.27 -9.89 1.04
CA LEU A 129 5.49 -9.64 -0.17
C LEU A 129 6.36 -8.95 -1.23
N ASP A 130 6.18 -9.38 -2.49
CA ASP A 130 6.99 -8.92 -3.62
C ASP A 130 6.59 -7.51 -4.09
N TYR A 131 5.31 -7.17 -3.96
CA TYR A 131 4.78 -5.82 -4.10
C TYR A 131 3.54 -5.61 -3.21
N VAL A 132 3.51 -4.48 -2.50
CA VAL A 132 2.30 -3.98 -1.82
C VAL A 132 2.26 -2.46 -1.80
N ARG A 133 1.05 -1.92 -1.70
CA ARG A 133 0.80 -0.57 -1.20
C ARG A 133 0.37 -0.65 0.26
N VAL A 134 1.02 0.13 1.12
CA VAL A 134 0.67 0.27 2.54
C VAL A 134 0.14 1.66 2.78
N ASP A 135 -1.11 1.77 3.20
CA ASP A 135 -1.81 3.02 3.42
C ASP A 135 -1.86 3.35 4.90
N PHE A 136 -1.57 4.60 5.23
CA PHE A 136 -1.68 5.16 6.56
C PHE A 136 -2.74 6.25 6.57
N LEU A 137 -3.64 6.19 7.54
CA LEU A 137 -4.53 7.29 7.90
C LEU A 137 -3.74 8.30 8.74
N VAL A 138 -3.94 9.59 8.47
CA VAL A 138 -3.18 10.68 9.11
C VAL A 138 -4.08 11.44 10.07
N THR A 139 -3.72 11.47 11.35
CA THR A 139 -4.28 12.42 12.33
C THR A 139 -3.25 13.50 12.66
N ARG A 140 -3.63 14.50 13.47
CA ARG A 140 -2.68 15.53 13.92
C ARG A 140 -1.51 14.92 14.72
N GLU A 141 -1.80 13.88 15.48
CA GLU A 141 -0.87 13.27 16.41
C GLU A 141 0.05 12.26 15.75
N ARG A 142 -0.50 11.34 14.94
CA ARG A 142 0.24 10.17 14.44
C ARG A 142 -0.38 9.55 13.19
N LEU A 143 0.34 8.57 12.65
CA LEU A 143 -0.12 7.67 11.62
C LEU A 143 -0.84 6.45 12.22
N TYR A 144 -1.87 5.97 11.51
CA TYR A 144 -2.52 4.69 11.77
C TYR A 144 -2.44 3.84 10.50
N ALA A 145 -2.01 2.59 10.62
CA ALA A 145 -2.08 1.67 9.48
C ALA A 145 -3.55 1.44 9.10
N GLY A 146 -3.90 1.65 7.83
CA GLY A 146 -5.26 1.56 7.32
C GLY A 146 -5.46 0.36 6.42
N GLU A 147 -4.79 0.36 5.26
CA GLU A 147 -5.01 -0.63 4.20
C GLU A 147 -3.68 -1.22 3.71
N ILE A 148 -3.71 -2.49 3.30
CA ILE A 148 -2.65 -3.10 2.49
C ILE A 148 -3.31 -3.62 1.21
N THR A 149 -2.79 -3.21 0.04
CA THR A 149 -3.29 -3.69 -1.25
C THR A 149 -2.17 -4.28 -2.10
N VAL A 150 -2.49 -5.30 -2.90
CA VAL A 150 -1.54 -5.98 -3.81
C VAL A 150 -1.56 -5.42 -5.23
N TYR A 151 -2.42 -4.42 -5.47
CA TYR A 151 -2.41 -3.56 -6.65
C TYR A 151 -3.04 -2.21 -6.31
N SER A 152 -2.54 -1.16 -6.97
CA SER A 152 -3.11 0.18 -6.88
C SER A 152 -4.21 0.39 -7.92
N ALA A 153 -5.28 1.08 -7.51
CA ALA A 153 -6.43 1.42 -8.37
C ALA A 153 -6.98 0.22 -9.17
N GLY A 154 -7.19 -0.93 -8.52
CA GLY A 154 -7.67 -2.15 -9.19
C GLY A 154 -6.71 -2.74 -10.23
N GLY A 155 -5.44 -2.35 -10.22
CA GLY A 155 -4.44 -2.73 -11.21
C GLY A 155 -4.27 -1.72 -12.36
N TYR A 156 -4.95 -0.58 -12.31
CA TYR A 156 -4.94 0.44 -13.36
C TYR A 156 -4.16 1.71 -12.99
N ALA A 157 -3.48 1.73 -11.84
CA ALA A 157 -2.75 2.92 -11.41
C ALA A 157 -1.65 3.28 -12.41
N THR A 158 -1.64 4.57 -12.78
CA THR A 158 -0.59 5.18 -13.59
C THR A 158 -0.16 6.49 -12.95
N TRP A 159 1.07 6.91 -13.27
CA TRP A 159 1.63 8.17 -12.82
C TRP A 159 2.08 8.99 -14.02
N SER A 160 1.95 10.31 -13.95
CA SER A 160 2.31 11.17 -15.09
C SER A 160 3.82 11.20 -15.36
N ASN A 161 4.64 10.85 -14.36
CA ASN A 161 6.08 10.67 -14.55
C ASN A 161 6.39 9.18 -14.77
N PRO A 162 6.81 8.77 -15.99
CA PRO A 162 7.10 7.37 -16.30
C PRO A 162 8.27 6.80 -15.49
N ALA A 163 9.15 7.64 -14.93
CA ALA A 163 10.24 7.18 -14.06
C ALA A 163 9.73 6.47 -12.80
N ILE A 164 8.52 6.80 -12.33
CA ILE A 164 7.89 6.14 -11.18
C ILE A 164 7.51 4.70 -11.51
N MET A 165 6.89 4.47 -12.67
CA MET A 165 6.58 3.11 -13.14
C MET A 165 7.85 2.31 -13.38
N ALA A 166 8.85 2.91 -14.03
CA ALA A 166 10.13 2.25 -14.27
C ALA A 166 10.86 1.88 -12.97
N ASP A 167 10.72 2.66 -11.90
CA ASP A 167 11.28 2.34 -10.58
C ASP A 167 10.58 1.14 -9.94
N ILE A 168 9.25 1.07 -10.00
CA ILE A 168 8.47 -0.09 -9.55
C ILE A 168 8.87 -1.34 -10.33
N GLU A 169 8.88 -1.27 -11.66
CA GLU A 169 9.25 -2.39 -12.53
C GLU A 169 10.66 -2.92 -12.25
N ARG A 170 11.61 -2.01 -11.98
CA ARG A 170 12.99 -2.39 -11.64
C ARG A 170 13.09 -3.09 -10.27
N ARG A 171 12.29 -2.67 -9.29
CA ARG A 171 12.35 -3.17 -7.91
C ARG A 171 11.47 -4.39 -7.67
N TRP A 172 10.45 -4.61 -8.48
CA TRP A 172 9.54 -5.74 -8.31
C TRP A 172 10.20 -7.06 -8.76
N ARG A 173 10.83 -7.75 -7.80
CA ARG A 173 11.52 -9.02 -8.02
C ARG A 173 10.55 -10.19 -7.99
N LEU A 174 9.82 -10.39 -9.09
CA LEU A 174 8.91 -11.53 -9.27
C LEU A 174 9.62 -12.88 -9.10
N ASP A 175 10.91 -12.97 -9.41
CA ASP A 175 11.73 -14.16 -9.18
C ASP A 175 11.87 -14.54 -7.69
N GLN A 176 11.60 -13.59 -6.79
CA GLN A 176 11.58 -13.77 -5.34
C GLN A 176 10.15 -13.87 -4.77
N SER A 177 9.12 -13.78 -5.60
CA SER A 177 7.72 -13.90 -5.18
C SER A 177 7.47 -15.20 -4.40
N ASP A 178 6.54 -15.15 -3.44
CA ASP A 178 6.08 -16.34 -2.71
C ASP A 178 5.63 -17.46 -3.65
N TYR A 179 4.96 -17.09 -4.75
CA TYR A 179 4.57 -18.04 -5.78
C TYR A 179 5.78 -18.77 -6.36
N LEU A 180 6.81 -18.05 -6.82
CA LEU A 180 7.99 -18.72 -7.38
C LEU A 180 8.83 -19.44 -6.34
N ARG A 181 8.83 -19.03 -5.05
CA ARG A 181 9.54 -19.75 -3.99
C ARG A 181 8.94 -21.13 -3.69
N LYS A 182 7.64 -21.33 -3.94
CA LYS A 182 6.95 -22.60 -3.70
C LYS A 182 7.22 -23.65 -4.78
N GLN A 183 7.17 -24.92 -4.37
CA GLN A 183 7.17 -26.04 -5.31
C GLN A 183 5.78 -26.23 -5.91
N HIS A 184 5.73 -26.42 -7.24
CA HIS A 184 4.49 -26.61 -8.00
C HIS A 184 4.46 -27.94 -8.73
N SER A 185 3.26 -28.42 -9.04
CA SER A 185 3.00 -29.62 -9.86
C SER A 185 2.11 -29.28 -11.06
N GLY A 186 2.05 -30.19 -12.04
CA GLY A 186 1.21 -30.06 -13.23
C GLY A 186 1.44 -28.77 -14.02
N LEU A 187 0.36 -28.13 -14.48
CA LEU A 187 0.41 -26.88 -15.26
C LEU A 187 1.08 -25.72 -14.50
N ALA A 188 0.88 -25.65 -13.17
CA ALA A 188 1.51 -24.62 -12.34
C ALA A 188 3.04 -24.75 -12.36
N ARG A 189 3.58 -25.97 -12.44
CA ARG A 189 5.03 -26.19 -12.60
C ARG A 189 5.53 -25.65 -13.93
N LEU A 190 4.80 -25.89 -15.02
CA LEU A 190 5.17 -25.38 -16.36
C LEU A 190 5.15 -23.85 -16.37
N TYR A 191 4.09 -23.25 -15.81
CA TYR A 191 3.98 -21.80 -15.69
C TYR A 191 5.11 -21.22 -14.82
N ALA A 192 5.38 -21.79 -13.64
CA ALA A 192 6.46 -21.35 -12.77
C ALA A 192 7.83 -21.46 -13.47
N GLY A 193 8.07 -22.52 -14.23
CA GLY A 193 9.29 -22.69 -15.04
C GLY A 193 9.43 -21.62 -16.12
N ALA A 194 8.36 -21.35 -16.87
CA ALA A 194 8.33 -20.30 -17.89
C ALA A 194 8.55 -18.91 -17.28
N LEU A 195 7.88 -18.61 -16.16
CA LEU A 195 8.02 -17.34 -15.45
C LEU A 195 9.45 -17.15 -14.92
N ARG A 196 10.05 -18.17 -14.28
CA ARG A 196 11.47 -18.13 -13.86
C ARG A 196 12.40 -17.86 -15.03
N SER A 197 12.22 -18.55 -16.16
CA SER A 197 13.04 -18.32 -17.35
C SER A 197 12.89 -16.90 -17.88
N LYS A 198 11.70 -16.30 -17.81
CA LYS A 198 11.48 -14.91 -18.20
C LYS A 198 12.22 -13.94 -17.26
N CYS A 199 12.13 -14.16 -15.95
CA CYS A 199 12.81 -13.32 -14.96
C CYS A 199 14.35 -13.38 -15.10
N LEU A 200 14.91 -14.57 -15.33
CA LEU A 200 16.36 -14.74 -15.54
C LEU A 200 16.88 -13.96 -16.76
N ARG A 201 16.09 -13.89 -17.83
CA ARG A 201 16.43 -13.12 -19.03
C ARG A 201 16.37 -11.61 -18.79
N ALA A 202 15.45 -11.15 -17.93
CA ALA A 202 15.25 -9.73 -17.65
C ALA A 202 16.28 -9.15 -16.68
N HIS A 203 16.74 -9.92 -15.69
CA HIS A 203 17.58 -9.42 -14.59
C HIS A 203 18.95 -10.07 -14.48
N GLY A 204 19.29 -11.02 -15.37
CA GLY A 204 20.45 -11.90 -15.21
C GLY A 204 20.26 -12.90 -14.05
N SER A 205 21.27 -13.72 -13.79
CA SER A 205 21.24 -14.66 -12.66
C SER A 205 21.11 -13.89 -11.33
N PRO A 206 20.13 -14.19 -10.47
CA PRO A 206 19.91 -13.43 -9.24
C PRO A 206 21.12 -13.61 -8.31
N LYS A 207 21.78 -12.51 -7.93
CA LYS A 207 22.61 -12.51 -6.73
C LYS A 207 21.68 -12.69 -5.52
N PRO A 208 21.95 -13.65 -4.61
CA PRO A 208 21.17 -13.78 -3.39
C PRO A 208 21.32 -12.50 -2.56
N VAL A 209 20.22 -11.82 -2.27
CA VAL A 209 20.20 -10.71 -1.30
C VAL A 209 19.87 -11.34 0.07
N PRO A 210 20.76 -11.24 1.06
CA PRO A 210 20.50 -11.79 2.38
C PRO A 210 19.31 -11.08 3.04
N VAL A 211 18.39 -11.85 3.62
CA VAL A 211 17.22 -11.36 4.39
C VAL A 211 17.62 -10.38 5.51
N ALA A 212 18.87 -10.45 5.98
CA ALA A 212 19.41 -9.56 7.01
C ALA A 212 19.61 -8.09 6.56
N GLU A 213 19.70 -7.80 5.26
CA GLU A 213 19.87 -6.43 4.75
C GLU A 213 18.53 -5.67 4.58
N ILE A 214 17.39 -6.37 4.67
CA ILE A 214 16.04 -5.78 4.51
C ILE A 214 15.54 -5.14 5.82
N HIS A 215 16.13 -5.53 6.96
CA HIS A 215 15.81 -5.00 8.26
C HIS A 215 17.08 -4.64 9.04
N PRO A 216 17.47 -3.36 9.13
CA PRO A 216 18.30 -2.95 10.24
C PRO A 216 17.49 -3.22 11.51
N ARG A 217 17.98 -4.16 12.34
CA ARG A 217 17.50 -4.35 13.71
C ARG A 217 17.77 -3.03 14.44
N LEU A 218 16.77 -2.16 14.48
CA LEU A 218 16.74 -1.09 15.46
C LEU A 218 16.50 -1.77 16.82
N GLY A 219 17.49 -1.64 17.71
CA GLY A 219 17.42 -2.15 19.06
C GLY A 219 16.18 -1.62 19.75
N MET A 220 15.23 -2.52 20.02
CA MET A 220 14.23 -2.29 21.05
C MET A 220 14.96 -2.50 22.38
N PRO A 221 14.88 -1.56 23.34
CA PRO A 221 15.41 -1.81 24.68
C PRO A 221 14.68 -3.00 25.30
N ASP A 222 15.43 -3.89 25.98
CA ASP A 222 14.87 -5.03 26.70
C ASP A 222 13.98 -4.49 27.83
N PRO A 223 12.70 -4.89 27.93
CA PRO A 223 11.83 -4.50 29.03
C PRO A 223 12.27 -5.03 30.41
N ARG A 224 13.46 -5.63 30.52
CA ARG A 224 14.07 -6.15 31.75
C ARG A 224 15.42 -5.53 32.10
N GLU A 225 15.86 -4.46 31.43
CA GLU A 225 16.93 -3.63 31.99
C GLU A 225 16.34 -2.64 33.00
N PRO A 226 16.92 -2.54 34.22
CA PRO A 226 16.39 -1.73 35.31
C PRO A 226 16.50 -0.22 35.08
#